data_AF-A0A4Q5PP23-F1
#
_entry.id   AF-A0A4Q5PP23-F1
#
_cell.length_a   1.000
_cell.length_b   1.000
_cell.length_c   1.000
_cell.angle_alpha   90.00
_cell.angle_beta   90.00
_cell.angle_gamma   90.00
#
_symmetry.space_group_name_H-M   'P 1'
#
loop_
_entity.id
_entity.type
_entity.pdbx_description
1 polymer ?
#
loop_
_entity_poly.entity_id
_entity_poly.type
_entity_poly.pdbx_seq_one_letter_code
_entity_poly.pdbx_strand_id
1 'polypeptide(L)'
;MISYNKALIDIDGSGVKELVAWAGKEDGVLVWDKYHDGQVHDSSQYSFGTLSGDKAGLQGLKLFDSNSDGKLDMNDVLWSKLSAWQDANGNGVSDAGEMKTLTQLGIQSINLQSSATETKPAEGVTQAGLTSATMDNGHAMMVADAAFSYVSTDPLHPFASLYQAQGVI
;
A
#
# COMPACT_ATOMS: atom_id res chain seq x y z
N MET A 1 6.23 -15.63 0.17
CA MET A 1 5.34 -15.17 1.26
C MET A 1 5.67 -13.72 1.48
N ILE A 2 4.66 -12.87 1.63
CA ILE A 2 4.85 -11.45 1.96
C ILE A 2 5.48 -11.35 3.34
N SER A 3 6.48 -10.48 3.47
CA SER A 3 7.20 -10.23 4.71
C SER A 3 6.79 -8.90 5.34
N TYR A 4 6.93 -8.81 6.66
CA TYR A 4 6.51 -7.65 7.45
C TYR A 4 7.60 -7.27 8.44
N ASN A 5 7.79 -5.98 8.68
CA ASN A 5 8.72 -5.42 9.67
C ASN A 5 8.05 -4.26 10.44
N LYS A 6 8.86 -3.45 11.12
CA LYS A 6 8.44 -2.16 11.65
C LYS A 6 9.33 -1.06 11.06
N ALA A 7 8.73 0.07 10.70
CA ALA A 7 9.42 1.24 10.15
C ALA A 7 9.00 2.51 10.90
N LEU A 8 9.87 3.53 10.90
CA LEU A 8 9.54 4.86 11.41
C LEU A 8 9.04 5.71 10.24
N ILE A 9 7.74 5.96 10.17
CA ILE A 9 7.07 6.66 9.06
C ILE A 9 6.28 7.83 9.66
N ASP A 10 6.36 9.01 9.03
CA ASP A 10 5.45 10.12 9.31
C ASP A 10 4.14 9.87 8.56
N ILE A 11 3.17 9.27 9.24
CA ILE A 11 1.98 8.73 8.59
C ILE A 11 0.85 9.75 8.47
N ASP A 12 0.86 10.77 9.33
CA ASP A 12 -0.16 11.82 9.39
C ASP A 12 0.34 13.18 8.86
N GLY A 13 1.61 13.27 8.48
CA GLY A 13 2.23 14.48 7.93
C GLY A 13 2.52 15.54 9.00
N SER A 14 2.58 15.14 10.28
CA SER A 14 2.87 16.04 11.41
C SER A 14 4.34 16.45 11.49
N GLY A 15 5.24 15.78 10.76
CA GLY A 15 6.69 15.90 10.88
C GLY A 15 7.29 15.04 12.00
N VAL A 16 6.47 14.27 12.71
CA VAL A 16 6.89 13.27 13.71
C VAL A 16 6.75 11.89 13.06
N LYS A 17 7.72 11.00 13.31
CA LYS A 17 7.67 9.63 12.79
C LYS A 17 7.08 8.69 13.84
N GLU A 18 6.08 7.91 13.44
CA GLU A 18 5.48 6.85 14.25
C GLU A 18 6.14 5.51 13.96
N LEU A 19 6.19 4.63 14.97
CA LEU A 19 6.54 3.24 14.73
C LEU A 19 5.32 2.51 14.16
N VAL A 20 5.39 2.16 12.88
CA VAL A 20 4.32 1.50 12.13
C VAL A 20 4.74 0.06 11.85
N ALA A 21 3.82 -0.91 11.98
CA ALA A 21 3.99 -2.17 11.27
C ALA A 21 4.04 -1.89 9.76
N TRP A 22 4.94 -2.50 9.02
CA TRP A 22 5.13 -2.14 7.60
C TRP A 22 5.49 -3.35 6.74
N ALA A 23 5.44 -3.16 5.42
CA ALA A 23 5.96 -4.14 4.46
C ALA A 23 7.46 -4.35 4.69
N GLY A 24 7.92 -5.60 4.57
CA GLY A 24 9.34 -5.90 4.66
C GLY A 24 10.10 -5.29 3.48
N LYS A 25 11.41 -5.07 3.66
CA LYS A 25 12.30 -4.41 2.68
C LYS A 25 12.34 -5.02 1.26
N GLU A 26 11.90 -6.26 1.09
CA GLU A 26 11.87 -6.95 -0.21
C GLU A 26 10.48 -6.84 -0.89
N ASP A 27 9.47 -6.41 -0.14
CA ASP A 27 8.09 -6.20 -0.61
C ASP A 27 7.84 -4.69 -0.79
N GLY A 28 6.84 -4.34 -1.59
CA GLY A 28 6.49 -2.93 -1.87
C GLY A 28 5.05 -2.64 -1.50
N VAL A 29 4.77 -1.42 -1.05
CA VAL A 29 3.39 -0.95 -0.87
C VAL A 29 2.94 -0.24 -2.14
N LEU A 30 1.77 -0.56 -2.65
CA LEU A 30 1.14 0.13 -3.76
C LEU A 30 0.82 1.58 -3.37
N VAL A 31 1.20 2.50 -4.23
CA VAL A 31 1.05 3.95 -4.05
C VAL A 31 0.44 4.55 -5.30
N TRP A 32 -0.50 5.47 -5.12
CA TRP A 32 -0.89 6.46 -6.09
C TRP A 32 0.10 7.63 -6.08
N ASP A 33 1.01 7.66 -7.04
CA ASP A 33 1.89 8.79 -7.32
C ASP A 33 1.08 9.95 -7.92
N LYS A 34 0.38 10.66 -7.04
CA LYS A 34 -0.59 11.71 -7.37
C LYS A 34 0.07 12.87 -8.13
N TYR A 35 1.30 13.20 -7.76
CA TYR A 35 2.07 14.33 -8.30
C TYR A 35 3.00 13.92 -9.44
N HIS A 36 3.18 12.61 -9.67
CA HIS A 36 4.02 12.05 -10.72
C HIS A 36 5.49 12.51 -10.59
N ASP A 37 5.97 12.58 -9.35
CA ASP A 37 7.32 13.00 -8.97
C ASP A 37 8.14 11.87 -8.34
N GLY A 38 7.58 10.66 -8.28
CA GLY A 38 8.23 9.49 -7.70
C GLY A 38 8.45 9.63 -6.20
N GLN A 39 7.57 10.36 -5.49
CA GLN A 39 7.64 10.53 -4.04
C GLN A 39 6.29 10.26 -3.36
N VAL A 40 6.37 9.74 -2.15
CA VAL A 40 5.26 9.60 -1.20
C VAL A 40 5.32 10.79 -0.26
N HIS A 41 4.30 11.64 -0.32
CA HIS A 41 4.20 12.86 0.49
C HIS A 41 3.39 12.64 1.76
N ASP A 42 2.36 11.79 1.69
CA ASP A 42 1.47 11.52 2.81
C ASP A 42 0.71 10.18 2.62
N SER A 43 0.00 9.75 3.67
CA SER A 43 -0.73 8.48 3.70
C SER A 43 -1.92 8.39 2.76
N SER A 44 -2.44 9.51 2.23
CA SER A 44 -3.52 9.48 1.23
C SER A 44 -3.08 8.85 -0.08
N GLN A 45 -1.78 8.70 -0.32
CA GLN A 45 -1.24 8.05 -1.51
C GLN A 45 -1.23 6.52 -1.45
N TYR A 46 -1.37 5.90 -0.28
CA TYR A 46 -1.39 4.42 -0.16
C TYR A 46 -2.57 3.87 0.65
N SER A 47 -3.26 4.71 1.43
CA SER A 47 -4.44 4.33 2.21
C SER A 47 -5.72 4.32 1.35
N PHE A 48 -5.80 3.41 0.39
CA PHE A 48 -6.89 3.37 -0.59
C PHE A 48 -8.28 3.19 0.03
N GLY A 49 -8.45 2.42 1.10
CA GLY A 49 -9.78 2.30 1.73
C GLY A 49 -10.23 3.59 2.41
N THR A 50 -9.30 4.39 2.97
CA THR A 50 -9.64 5.72 3.49
C THR A 50 -10.17 6.63 2.38
N LEU A 51 -9.62 6.52 1.15
CA LEU A 51 -10.10 7.29 -0.01
C LEU A 51 -11.53 6.92 -0.41
N SER A 52 -11.92 5.64 -0.31
CA SER A 52 -13.28 5.20 -0.65
C SER A 52 -14.26 5.26 0.54
N GLY A 53 -13.76 5.45 1.76
CA GLY A 53 -14.55 5.31 2.99
C GLY A 53 -14.73 3.86 3.44
N ASP A 54 -14.03 2.91 2.82
CA ASP A 54 -14.07 1.49 3.16
C ASP A 54 -12.94 1.08 4.11
N LYS A 55 -13.15 -0.04 4.82
CA LYS A 55 -12.14 -0.61 5.73
C LYS A 55 -11.05 -1.43 5.04
N ALA A 56 -11.13 -1.63 3.73
CA ALA A 56 -10.27 -2.50 2.96
C ALA A 56 -9.62 -1.75 1.78
N GLY A 57 -8.30 -1.82 1.66
CA GLY A 57 -7.53 -1.07 0.67
C GLY A 57 -7.86 -1.50 -0.76
N LEU A 58 -8.06 -2.80 -0.98
CA LEU A 58 -8.37 -3.35 -2.30
C LEU A 58 -9.73 -2.87 -2.82
N GLN A 59 -10.68 -2.63 -1.93
CA GLN A 59 -11.98 -2.08 -2.32
C GLN A 59 -11.84 -0.63 -2.80
N GLY A 60 -10.98 0.16 -2.17
CA GLY A 60 -10.67 1.53 -2.62
C GLY A 60 -10.01 1.60 -3.99
N LEU A 61 -9.26 0.56 -4.38
CA LEU A 61 -8.68 0.46 -5.73
C LEU A 61 -9.73 0.35 -6.84
N LYS A 62 -10.98 -0.02 -6.55
CA LYS A 62 -12.06 0.01 -7.56
C LYS A 62 -12.38 1.40 -8.07
N LEU A 63 -12.00 2.46 -7.35
CA LEU A 63 -12.09 3.84 -7.85
C LEU A 63 -11.12 4.12 -9.00
N PHE A 64 -10.08 3.29 -9.15
CA PHE A 64 -9.08 3.40 -10.20
C PHE A 64 -9.40 2.51 -11.41
N ASP A 65 -10.35 1.57 -11.27
CA ASP A 65 -10.88 0.68 -12.32
C ASP A 65 -11.92 1.44 -13.16
N SER A 66 -11.39 2.22 -14.10
CA SER A 66 -12.16 3.18 -14.89
C SER A 66 -13.06 2.53 -15.94
N ASN A 67 -12.75 1.29 -16.33
CA ASN A 67 -13.56 0.51 -17.27
C ASN A 67 -14.47 -0.51 -16.56
N SER A 68 -14.32 -0.69 -15.24
CA SER A 68 -15.10 -1.57 -14.38
C SER A 68 -15.03 -3.05 -14.77
N ASP A 69 -13.88 -3.50 -15.24
CA ASP A 69 -13.67 -4.90 -15.66
C ASP A 69 -13.15 -5.81 -14.53
N GLY A 70 -12.92 -5.26 -13.34
CA GLY A 70 -12.54 -6.00 -12.14
C GLY A 70 -11.04 -6.22 -11.97
N LYS A 71 -10.21 -5.58 -12.80
CA LYS A 71 -8.76 -5.52 -12.65
C LYS A 71 -8.28 -4.08 -12.84
N LEU A 72 -7.14 -3.75 -12.26
CA LEU A 72 -6.39 -2.56 -12.65
C LEU A 72 -5.35 -2.96 -13.67
N ASP A 73 -5.38 -2.35 -14.85
CA ASP A 73 -4.37 -2.56 -15.89
C ASP A 73 -4.16 -1.32 -16.78
N MET A 74 -3.36 -1.46 -17.84
CA MET A 74 -3.04 -0.36 -18.76
C MET A 74 -4.23 0.29 -19.48
N ASN A 75 -5.43 -0.33 -19.44
CA ASN A 75 -6.64 0.25 -19.98
C ASN A 75 -7.28 1.27 -19.02
N ASP A 76 -6.77 1.37 -17.79
CA ASP A 76 -7.25 2.32 -16.80
C ASP A 76 -6.59 3.69 -16.87
N VAL A 77 -7.41 4.74 -16.75
CA VAL A 77 -6.99 6.14 -16.86
C VAL A 77 -5.85 6.50 -15.90
N LEU A 78 -5.83 5.91 -14.71
CA LEU A 78 -4.87 6.22 -13.65
C LEU A 78 -3.76 5.17 -13.50
N TRP A 79 -3.71 4.14 -14.36
CA TRP A 79 -2.71 3.06 -14.26
C TRP A 79 -1.27 3.58 -14.22
N SER A 80 -0.94 4.54 -15.09
CA SER A 80 0.42 5.09 -15.15
C SER A 80 0.81 5.93 -13.94
N LYS A 81 -0.13 6.21 -13.03
CA LYS A 81 0.12 6.91 -11.76
C LYS A 81 0.25 5.95 -10.58
N LEU A 82 0.16 4.64 -10.80
CA LEU A 82 0.39 3.65 -9.76
C LEU A 82 1.85 3.22 -9.78
N SER A 83 2.43 3.14 -8.59
CA SER A 83 3.80 2.69 -8.34
C SER A 83 3.83 1.81 -7.10
N ALA A 84 4.91 1.06 -6.90
CA ALA A 84 5.21 0.43 -5.63
C ALA A 84 6.34 1.18 -4.94
N TRP A 85 6.14 1.48 -3.66
CA TRP A 85 7.16 1.98 -2.75
C TRP A 85 7.78 0.81 -2.00
N GLN A 86 9.02 0.50 -2.33
CA GLN A 86 9.85 -0.46 -1.61
C GLN A 86 10.82 0.31 -0.72
N ASP A 87 10.45 0.52 0.56
CA ASP A 87 11.31 1.12 1.58
C ASP A 87 12.45 0.14 1.93
N ALA A 88 13.49 0.13 1.09
CA ALA A 88 14.56 -0.84 1.13
C ALA A 88 15.52 -0.58 2.30
N ASN A 89 15.67 0.69 2.68
CA ASN A 89 16.52 1.11 3.78
C ASN A 89 15.78 1.21 5.13
N GLY A 90 14.44 1.17 5.13
CA GLY A 90 13.58 1.14 6.32
C GLY A 90 13.46 2.49 7.01
N ASN A 91 13.71 3.61 6.33
CA ASN A 91 13.70 4.94 6.92
C ASN A 91 12.33 5.63 6.85
N GLY A 92 11.34 5.01 6.21
CA GLY A 92 9.98 5.53 6.08
C GLY A 92 9.83 6.77 5.21
N VAL A 93 10.79 7.01 4.30
CA VAL A 93 10.77 8.07 3.30
C VAL A 93 10.98 7.42 1.94
N SER A 94 10.25 7.84 0.91
CA SER A 94 10.48 7.36 -0.44
C SER A 94 11.76 7.96 -1.03
N ASP A 95 12.88 7.26 -0.89
CA ASP A 95 14.17 7.70 -1.43
C ASP A 95 14.31 7.39 -2.94
N ALA A 96 15.31 8.03 -3.56
CA ALA A 96 15.65 7.76 -4.96
C ALA A 96 15.97 6.27 -5.18
N GLY A 97 15.19 5.62 -6.06
CA GLY A 97 15.31 4.19 -6.38
C GLY A 97 14.37 3.27 -5.61
N GLU A 98 13.63 3.78 -4.63
CA GLU A 98 12.64 3.03 -3.85
C GLU A 98 11.23 3.06 -4.47
N MET A 99 10.97 4.01 -5.36
CA MET A 99 9.75 4.09 -6.15
C MET A 99 9.94 3.43 -7.51
N LYS A 100 9.11 2.44 -7.81
CA LYS A 100 9.11 1.73 -9.09
C LYS A 100 7.70 1.71 -9.67
N THR A 101 7.56 2.04 -10.95
CA THR A 101 6.27 1.90 -11.64
C THR A 101 5.88 0.42 -11.74
N LEU A 102 4.58 0.13 -11.84
CA LEU A 102 4.11 -1.25 -12.00
C LEU A 102 4.70 -1.92 -13.26
N THR A 103 4.84 -1.15 -14.34
CA THR A 103 5.50 -1.63 -15.57
C THR A 103 6.99 -1.93 -15.38
N GLN A 104 7.73 -1.11 -14.61
CA GLN A 104 9.14 -1.41 -14.29
C GLN A 104 9.30 -2.71 -13.47
N LEU A 105 8.28 -3.06 -12.69
CA LEU A 105 8.21 -4.32 -11.95
C LEU A 105 7.72 -5.50 -12.80
N GLY A 106 7.33 -5.27 -14.06
CA GLY A 106 6.75 -6.28 -14.92
C GLY A 106 5.31 -6.65 -14.56
N ILE A 107 4.61 -5.85 -13.74
CA ILE A 107 3.20 -6.08 -13.40
C ILE A 107 2.34 -5.55 -14.54
N GLN A 108 1.50 -6.42 -15.12
CA GLN A 108 0.56 -6.08 -16.20
C GLN A 108 -0.83 -5.75 -15.69
N SER A 109 -1.30 -6.45 -14.64
CA SER A 109 -2.62 -6.21 -14.06
C SER A 109 -2.67 -6.61 -12.59
N ILE A 110 -3.53 -5.97 -11.80
CA ILE A 110 -3.85 -6.36 -10.42
C ILE A 110 -5.33 -6.76 -10.36
N ASN A 111 -5.63 -7.96 -9.85
CA ASN A 111 -7.01 -8.40 -9.67
C ASN A 111 -7.65 -7.68 -8.45
N LEU A 112 -8.87 -7.18 -8.61
CA LEU A 112 -9.59 -6.46 -7.53
C LEU A 112 -10.55 -7.34 -6.74
N GLN A 113 -10.56 -8.64 -7.00
CA GLN A 113 -11.27 -9.63 -6.21
C GLN A 113 -10.38 -10.14 -5.08
N SER A 114 -10.81 -9.90 -3.84
CA SER A 114 -10.17 -10.44 -2.64
C SER A 114 -10.67 -11.84 -2.30
N SER A 115 -9.81 -12.67 -1.72
CA SER A 115 -10.20 -13.91 -1.06
C SER A 115 -11.06 -13.71 0.19
N ALA A 116 -11.12 -12.47 0.72
CA ALA A 116 -11.86 -12.09 1.93
C ALA A 116 -11.58 -13.00 3.14
N THR A 117 -10.34 -13.48 3.24
CA THR A 117 -9.88 -14.33 4.34
C THR A 117 -8.96 -13.53 5.25
N GLU A 118 -9.51 -13.08 6.38
CA GLU A 118 -8.75 -12.30 7.34
C GLU A 118 -7.69 -13.17 8.05
N THR A 119 -6.46 -12.68 8.12
CA THR A 119 -5.37 -13.29 8.89
C THR A 119 -4.54 -12.23 9.61
N LYS A 120 -3.73 -12.66 10.59
CA LYS A 120 -2.79 -11.78 11.32
C LYS A 120 -1.38 -12.35 11.19
N PRO A 121 -0.70 -12.11 10.05
CA PRO A 121 0.57 -12.77 9.74
C PRO A 121 1.74 -12.26 10.60
N ALA A 122 1.63 -11.07 11.18
CA ALA A 122 2.64 -10.48 12.05
C ALA A 122 1.99 -9.57 13.12
N GLU A 123 2.75 -9.24 14.17
CA GLU A 123 2.31 -8.29 15.19
C GLU A 123 2.01 -6.93 14.55
N GLY A 124 0.83 -6.38 14.82
CA GLY A 124 0.39 -5.10 14.26
C GLY A 124 -0.07 -5.16 12.80
N VAL A 125 -0.12 -6.33 12.17
CA VAL A 125 -0.62 -6.50 10.80
C VAL A 125 -1.93 -7.29 10.79
N THR A 126 -2.95 -6.72 10.17
CA THR A 126 -4.18 -7.44 9.81
C THR A 126 -4.27 -7.52 8.29
N GLN A 127 -4.28 -8.72 7.74
CA GLN A 127 -4.45 -8.93 6.31
C GLN A 127 -5.92 -9.29 6.04
N ALA A 128 -6.68 -8.41 5.40
CA ALA A 128 -8.10 -8.59 5.11
C ALA A 128 -8.36 -9.68 4.05
N GLY A 129 -7.39 -9.91 3.17
CA GLY A 129 -7.42 -10.99 2.20
C GLY A 129 -6.23 -10.95 1.25
N LEU A 130 -6.22 -11.88 0.31
CA LEU A 130 -5.22 -12.00 -0.74
C LEU A 130 -5.89 -11.88 -2.11
N THR A 131 -5.12 -11.39 -3.06
CA THR A 131 -5.41 -11.44 -4.49
C THR A 131 -4.13 -11.71 -5.27
N SER A 132 -4.15 -11.53 -6.59
CA SER A 132 -2.97 -11.71 -7.42
C SER A 132 -2.81 -10.61 -8.46
N ALA A 133 -1.56 -10.34 -8.79
CA ALA A 133 -1.18 -9.58 -9.98
C ALA A 133 -0.67 -10.51 -11.08
N THR A 134 -0.93 -10.17 -12.33
CA THR A 134 -0.38 -10.86 -13.50
C THR A 134 0.92 -10.18 -13.90
N MET A 135 1.98 -10.97 -14.00
CA MET A 135 3.31 -10.51 -14.42
C MET A 135 3.48 -10.65 -15.93
N ASP A 136 4.46 -9.95 -16.50
CA ASP A 136 4.74 -9.94 -17.93
C ASP A 136 5.28 -11.26 -18.49
N ASN A 137 5.90 -12.06 -17.63
CA ASN A 137 6.31 -13.43 -17.88
C ASN A 137 5.15 -14.44 -17.79
N GLY A 138 3.92 -13.98 -17.54
CA GLY A 138 2.72 -14.81 -17.43
C GLY A 138 2.51 -15.49 -16.06
N HIS A 139 3.40 -15.26 -15.09
CA HIS A 139 3.23 -15.77 -13.73
C HIS A 139 2.31 -14.87 -12.89
N ALA A 140 1.74 -15.42 -11.82
CA ALA A 140 1.01 -14.64 -10.83
C ALA A 140 1.94 -14.23 -9.68
N MET A 141 1.86 -12.96 -9.27
CA MET A 141 2.44 -12.44 -8.03
C MET A 141 1.33 -12.34 -6.98
N MET A 142 1.65 -12.69 -5.73
CA MET A 142 0.71 -12.56 -4.62
C MET A 142 0.59 -11.10 -4.21
N VAL A 143 -0.63 -10.65 -3.92
CA VAL A 143 -0.92 -9.29 -3.43
C VAL A 143 -1.78 -9.40 -2.18
N ALA A 144 -1.48 -8.62 -1.14
CA ALA A 144 -2.24 -8.57 0.11
C ALA A 144 -2.96 -7.24 0.30
N ASP A 145 -4.18 -7.31 0.82
CA ASP A 145 -4.85 -6.15 1.41
C ASP A 145 -4.54 -6.14 2.91
N ALA A 146 -3.68 -5.22 3.35
CA ALA A 146 -3.12 -5.18 4.68
C ALA A 146 -3.44 -3.87 5.40
N ALA A 147 -3.77 -3.99 6.68
CA ALA A 147 -3.87 -2.89 7.63
C ALA A 147 -2.72 -2.96 8.63
N PHE A 148 -2.04 -1.83 8.78
CA PHE A 148 -0.84 -1.63 9.56
C PHE A 148 -1.14 -0.81 10.80
N SER A 149 -0.88 -1.41 11.96
CA SER A 149 -1.07 -0.73 13.23
C SER A 149 0.08 0.23 13.51
N TYR A 150 -0.25 1.42 14.02
CA TYR A 150 0.73 2.39 14.51
C TYR A 150 0.24 3.05 15.80
N VAL A 151 1.20 3.54 16.58
CA VAL A 151 0.94 4.32 17.79
C VAL A 151 1.37 5.75 17.48
N SER A 152 0.40 6.67 17.40
CA SER A 152 0.73 8.09 17.30
C SER A 152 1.30 8.57 18.64
N THR A 153 2.41 9.29 18.56
CA THR A 153 3.01 10.00 19.70
C THR A 153 2.82 11.52 19.59
N ASP A 154 2.02 12.00 18.63
CA ASP A 154 1.75 13.42 18.45
C ASP A 154 1.10 14.01 19.71
N PRO A 155 1.72 15.02 20.36
CA PRO A 155 1.14 15.67 21.52
C PRO A 155 -0.22 16.35 21.25
N LEU A 156 -0.58 16.64 19.99
CA LEU A 156 -1.90 17.14 19.61
C LEU A 156 -2.99 16.05 19.64
N HIS A 157 -2.58 14.77 19.72
CA HIS A 157 -3.44 13.61 19.95
C HIS A 157 -3.06 12.91 21.28
N PRO A 158 -3.42 13.50 22.44
CA PRO A 158 -2.85 13.17 23.76
C PRO A 158 -3.22 11.78 24.33
N PHE A 159 -4.03 10.99 23.61
CA PHE A 159 -4.28 9.60 23.96
C PHE A 159 -3.60 8.71 22.95
N ALA A 160 -2.63 7.90 23.40
CA ALA A 160 -2.04 6.82 22.60
C ALA A 160 -3.16 5.89 22.12
N SER A 161 -3.66 6.15 20.93
CA SER A 161 -4.69 5.36 20.27
C SER A 161 -3.98 4.48 19.25
N LEU A 162 -4.40 3.22 19.18
CA LEU A 162 -3.95 2.33 18.12
C LEU A 162 -4.70 2.71 16.85
N TYR A 163 -3.99 3.25 15.88
CA TYR A 163 -4.53 3.60 14.58
C TYR A 163 -4.13 2.55 13.54
N GLN A 164 -4.78 2.56 12.38
CA GLN A 164 -4.46 1.69 11.25
C GLN A 164 -4.25 2.50 9.98
N ALA A 165 -3.12 2.31 9.32
CA ALA A 165 -2.97 2.62 7.89
C ALA A 165 -3.36 1.42 7.06
N GLN A 166 -3.83 1.65 5.84
CA GLN A 166 -4.11 0.58 4.89
C GLN A 166 -3.08 0.62 3.77
N GLY A 167 -2.74 -0.54 3.24
CA GLY A 167 -1.86 -0.69 2.10
C GLY A 167 -2.20 -1.95 1.32
N VAL A 168 -1.91 -1.91 0.03
CA VAL A 168 -1.91 -3.09 -0.82
C VAL A 168 -0.44 -3.46 -1.04
N ILE A 169 -0.03 -4.65 -0.63
CA ILE A 169 1.37 -5.12 -0.67
C ILE A 169 1.53 -6.12 -1.81
#